data_AF-A0A0W4ZT49-F1
#
_entry.id   AF-A0A0W4ZT49-F1
#
_cell.length_a   1.000
_cell.length_b   1.000
_cell.length_c   1.000
_cell.angle_alpha   90.00
_cell.angle_beta   90.00
_cell.angle_gamma   90.00
#
_symmetry.space_group_name_H-M   'P 1'
#
loop_
_entity.id
_entity.type
_entity.pdbx_description
1 polymer ?
#
loop_
_entity_poly.entity_id
_entity_poly.type
_entity_poly.pdbx_seq_one_letter_code
_entity_poly.pdbx_strand_id
1 'polypeptide(L)'
;MYGQGGHLLNHDDVIGSREVSFILYLIDPDETWLPSYGGALRLYPTVRPCFPESEHEKAIFPVWNQLCFFQVQPGRSFHDVEEVYEKDKWRLSISGWFHRPQPGEEGWKESEKSEEKVLSTLQNLHSNIQDYDEPRMEPRICSITFNDEFNEFLKGHLVYLKDWINPVYLNYEKMIQLRETFLDNSVLELPDFLESTVSSRIKDWIIDIEKSSSTHLSLDTSSPWKLAKPLHKHRYLYIDTPDSSFNSPLISLLQNLFNHPSFHQWIHFCTTLTPSTFTSLIRRFRPGLDYTLAIPQTSSTHILDLILSLTPSGHWNHGQNGGYCLYMEPNTITHSTLLYSTPSWNNLHLILRDPGVLHFIKYVSLYSNFSRWDILSNMYFITS
;
A
#
# COMPACT_ATOMS: atom_id res chain seq x y z
N MET A 1 -1.29 7.96 -23.96
CA MET A 1 -0.07 8.79 -23.94
C MET A 1 0.42 8.85 -22.49
N TYR A 2 1.69 8.57 -22.25
CA TYR A 2 2.32 8.72 -20.93
C TYR A 2 3.32 9.87 -21.01
N GLY A 3 3.12 10.91 -20.20
CA GLY A 3 4.13 11.96 -19.96
C GLY A 3 4.85 11.70 -18.63
N GLN A 4 5.57 12.69 -18.12
CA GLN A 4 6.28 12.63 -16.83
C GLN A 4 5.41 12.03 -15.71
N GLY A 5 5.94 11.03 -14.99
CA GLY A 5 5.24 10.34 -13.90
C GLY A 5 4.14 9.37 -14.36
N GLY A 6 3.86 9.29 -15.66
CA GLY A 6 2.92 8.33 -16.22
C GLY A 6 3.44 6.90 -16.06
N HIS A 7 2.60 6.02 -15.52
CA HIS A 7 2.89 4.61 -15.25
C HIS A 7 1.62 3.76 -15.38
N LEU A 8 1.78 2.46 -15.56
CA LEU A 8 0.71 1.47 -15.40
C LEU A 8 1.28 0.30 -14.62
N LEU A 9 0.64 -0.04 -13.50
CA LEU A 9 1.13 -1.06 -12.57
C LEU A 9 0.86 -2.48 -13.08
N ASN A 10 1.39 -3.48 -12.38
CA ASN A 10 1.40 -4.86 -12.81
C ASN A 10 -0.01 -5.45 -12.98
N HIS A 11 -0.31 -6.01 -14.15
CA HIS A 11 -1.59 -6.63 -14.52
C HIS A 11 -1.39 -7.68 -15.62
N ASP A 12 -2.42 -8.47 -15.93
CA ASP A 12 -2.35 -9.58 -16.90
C ASP A 12 -3.17 -9.39 -18.19
N ASP A 13 -3.91 -8.28 -18.30
CA ASP A 13 -4.82 -7.94 -19.41
C ASP A 13 -6.04 -8.86 -19.61
N VAL A 14 -6.32 -9.76 -18.66
CA VAL A 14 -7.37 -10.79 -18.77
C VAL A 14 -8.74 -10.19 -18.49
N ILE A 15 -9.39 -9.68 -19.54
CA ILE A 15 -10.71 -9.05 -19.47
C ILE A 15 -11.57 -9.52 -20.63
N GLY A 16 -12.76 -10.04 -20.33
CA GLY A 16 -13.77 -10.40 -21.34
C GLY A 16 -13.28 -11.41 -22.37
N SER A 17 -13.37 -11.05 -23.65
CA SER A 17 -12.99 -11.91 -24.80
C SER A 17 -11.63 -11.60 -25.41
N ARG A 18 -10.77 -10.83 -24.73
CA ARG A 18 -9.42 -10.50 -25.21
C ARG A 18 -8.57 -11.77 -25.35
N GLU A 19 -7.82 -11.85 -26.44
CA GLU A 19 -6.99 -13.02 -26.77
C GLU A 19 -5.54 -12.63 -27.07
N VAL A 20 -5.31 -11.48 -27.73
CA VAL A 20 -3.96 -10.95 -28.00
C VAL A 20 -3.93 -9.47 -27.66
N SER A 21 -3.02 -9.05 -26.78
CA SER A 21 -2.72 -7.64 -26.51
C SER A 21 -1.66 -7.16 -27.49
N PHE A 22 -1.78 -5.91 -27.96
CA PHE A 22 -0.73 -5.27 -28.75
C PHE A 22 -0.52 -3.81 -28.34
N ILE A 23 0.69 -3.33 -28.58
CA ILE A 23 1.14 -1.96 -28.34
C ILE A 23 2.00 -1.54 -29.53
N LEU A 24 1.54 -0.55 -30.29
CA LEU A 24 2.30 0.12 -31.34
C LEU A 24 2.86 1.43 -30.81
N TYR A 25 4.18 1.56 -30.80
CA TYR A 25 4.86 2.76 -30.32
C TYR A 25 4.97 3.82 -31.41
N LEU A 26 4.53 5.03 -31.08
CA LEU A 26 4.50 6.19 -31.97
C LEU A 26 5.21 7.39 -31.33
N ILE A 27 6.37 7.13 -30.72
CA ILE A 27 7.25 8.16 -30.16
C ILE A 27 7.85 9.05 -31.26
N ASP A 28 8.70 10.03 -30.94
CA ASP A 28 9.37 10.83 -31.95
C ASP A 28 10.22 9.92 -32.90
N PRO A 29 10.00 9.94 -34.23
CA PRO A 29 10.78 9.14 -35.18
C PRO A 29 12.24 9.59 -35.31
N ASP A 30 12.53 10.85 -35.00
CA ASP A 30 13.86 11.45 -35.17
C ASP A 30 14.71 11.36 -33.89
N GLU A 31 14.15 10.81 -32.81
CA GLU A 31 14.83 10.69 -31.53
C GLU A 31 14.78 9.26 -30.96
N THR A 32 15.95 8.77 -30.54
CA THR A 32 16.05 7.49 -29.84
C THR A 32 15.53 7.61 -28.41
N TRP A 33 14.56 6.78 -28.02
CA TRP A 33 14.12 6.68 -26.63
C TRP A 33 15.20 6.02 -25.77
N LEU A 34 15.71 6.75 -24.79
CA LEU A 34 16.76 6.24 -23.90
C LEU A 34 16.17 5.46 -22.73
N PRO A 35 16.85 4.40 -22.25
CA PRO A 35 16.44 3.69 -21.05
C PRO A 35 16.29 4.58 -19.81
N SER A 36 17.09 5.65 -19.72
CA SER A 36 17.00 6.64 -18.64
C SER A 36 15.68 7.41 -18.59
N TYR A 37 14.90 7.41 -19.68
CA TYR A 37 13.58 8.04 -19.72
C TYR A 37 12.48 7.16 -19.11
N GLY A 38 12.78 5.91 -18.78
CA GLY A 38 11.81 4.93 -18.30
C GLY A 38 10.78 4.56 -19.37
N GLY A 39 9.54 4.28 -18.97
CA GLY A 39 8.47 3.94 -19.91
C GLY A 39 8.62 2.58 -20.60
N ALA A 40 9.47 1.68 -20.12
CA ALA A 40 9.56 0.33 -20.66
C ALA A 40 8.25 -0.46 -20.48
N LEU A 41 7.92 -1.31 -21.45
CA LEU A 41 7.04 -2.46 -21.21
C LEU A 41 7.86 -3.51 -20.46
N ARG A 42 7.53 -3.77 -19.19
CA ARG A 42 8.24 -4.78 -18.39
C ARG A 42 7.42 -6.06 -18.29
N LEU A 43 8.07 -7.21 -18.46
CA LEU A 43 7.45 -8.53 -18.41
C LEU A 43 7.95 -9.30 -17.19
N TYR A 44 7.02 -9.93 -16.47
CA TYR A 44 7.29 -10.57 -15.20
C TYR A 44 7.14 -12.09 -15.30
N PRO A 45 8.15 -12.86 -14.86
CA PRO A 45 8.01 -14.30 -14.70
C PRO A 45 6.84 -14.63 -13.77
N THR A 46 6.22 -15.78 -14.00
CA THR A 46 5.13 -16.27 -13.15
C THR A 46 5.63 -17.51 -12.40
N VAL A 47 5.78 -17.40 -11.08
CA VAL A 47 6.21 -18.53 -10.22
C VAL A 47 5.20 -19.67 -10.31
N ARG A 48 3.92 -19.30 -10.30
CA ARG A 48 2.75 -20.16 -10.49
C ARG A 48 1.57 -19.30 -10.94
N PRO A 49 0.49 -19.88 -11.48
CA PRO A 49 -0.67 -19.12 -11.93
C PRO A 49 -1.12 -18.09 -10.89
N CYS A 50 -1.33 -16.85 -11.35
CA CYS A 50 -1.73 -15.70 -10.54
C CYS A 50 -0.69 -15.20 -9.52
N PHE A 51 0.58 -15.58 -9.65
CA PHE A 51 1.65 -15.14 -8.75
C PHE A 51 2.92 -14.73 -9.53
N PRO A 52 3.02 -13.45 -9.95
CA PRO A 52 4.21 -12.95 -10.62
C PRO A 52 5.39 -12.81 -9.66
N GLU A 53 6.60 -12.99 -10.18
CA GLU A 53 7.84 -12.64 -9.48
C GLU A 53 7.94 -11.14 -9.23
N SER A 54 8.73 -10.75 -8.23
CA SER A 54 8.86 -9.34 -7.84
C SER A 54 9.72 -8.51 -8.80
N GLU A 55 10.63 -9.15 -9.52
CA GLU A 55 11.50 -8.48 -10.49
C GLU A 55 11.08 -8.86 -11.91
N HIS A 56 11.19 -7.90 -12.83
CA HIS A 56 10.92 -8.15 -14.23
C HIS A 56 12.10 -8.90 -14.86
N GLU A 57 11.81 -9.80 -15.79
CA GLU A 57 12.84 -10.52 -16.55
C GLU A 57 13.24 -9.77 -17.82
N LYS A 58 12.30 -9.01 -18.39
CA LYS A 58 12.52 -8.28 -19.64
C LYS A 58 11.92 -6.89 -19.56
N ALA A 59 12.69 -5.90 -20.02
CA ALA A 59 12.24 -4.53 -20.25
C ALA A 59 12.40 -4.20 -21.73
N ILE A 60 11.31 -3.76 -22.37
CA ILE A 60 11.28 -3.37 -23.79
C ILE A 60 11.00 -1.88 -23.85
N PHE A 61 12.01 -1.10 -24.23
CA PHE A 61 11.90 0.34 -24.41
C PHE A 61 11.23 0.66 -25.75
N PRO A 62 10.37 1.70 -25.80
CA PRO A 62 9.64 2.05 -27.01
C PRO A 62 10.58 2.54 -28.11
N VAL A 63 10.33 2.08 -29.34
CA VAL A 63 11.00 2.57 -30.55
C VAL A 63 9.94 3.01 -31.54
N TRP A 64 10.20 4.06 -32.35
CA TRP A 64 9.25 4.48 -33.38
C TRP A 64 8.85 3.30 -34.28
N ASN A 65 7.54 3.18 -34.51
CA ASN A 65 6.94 2.17 -35.38
C ASN A 65 7.25 0.71 -34.97
N GLN A 66 7.54 0.49 -33.69
CA GLN A 66 7.71 -0.84 -33.10
C GLN A 66 6.36 -1.37 -32.60
N LEU A 67 5.98 -2.56 -33.05
CA LEU A 67 4.83 -3.30 -32.53
C LEU A 67 5.30 -4.36 -31.53
N CYS A 68 4.78 -4.33 -30.31
CA CYS A 68 4.87 -5.41 -29.35
C CYS A 68 3.49 -6.07 -29.22
N PHE A 69 3.45 -7.41 -29.14
CA PHE A 69 2.21 -8.14 -28.89
C PHE A 69 2.49 -9.43 -28.13
N PHE A 70 1.48 -9.92 -27.41
CA PHE A 70 1.54 -11.18 -26.68
C PHE A 70 0.13 -11.75 -26.50
N GLN A 71 0.05 -13.08 -26.35
CA GLN A 71 -1.21 -13.75 -26.03
C GLN A 71 -1.62 -13.41 -24.60
N VAL A 72 -2.90 -13.11 -24.40
CA VAL A 72 -3.50 -12.91 -23.08
C VAL A 72 -3.63 -14.27 -22.42
N GLN A 73 -2.93 -14.47 -21.31
CA GLN A 73 -2.90 -15.74 -20.58
C GLN A 73 -3.32 -15.52 -19.13
N PRO A 74 -4.52 -16.02 -18.73
CA PRO A 74 -5.02 -15.95 -17.36
C PRO A 74 -3.96 -16.32 -16.31
N GLY A 75 -3.64 -15.36 -15.44
CA GLY A 75 -2.68 -15.54 -14.36
C GLY A 75 -1.23 -15.76 -14.80
N ARG A 76 -0.83 -15.43 -16.05
CA ARG A 76 0.55 -15.60 -16.55
C ARG A 76 1.10 -14.41 -17.33
N SER A 77 0.28 -13.70 -18.11
CA SER A 77 0.72 -12.58 -18.97
C SER A 77 0.99 -11.28 -18.18
N PHE A 78 1.63 -11.37 -17.02
CA PHE A 78 1.90 -10.24 -16.14
C PHE A 78 2.93 -9.29 -16.75
N HIS A 79 2.51 -8.03 -16.87
CA HIS A 79 3.33 -6.96 -17.41
C HIS A 79 2.92 -5.63 -16.82
N ASP A 80 3.75 -4.61 -17.04
CA ASP A 80 3.47 -3.25 -16.61
C ASP A 80 4.12 -2.22 -17.55
N VAL A 81 3.82 -0.94 -17.31
CA VAL A 81 4.51 0.20 -17.95
C VAL A 81 5.28 0.94 -16.87
N GLU A 82 6.61 0.88 -16.97
CA GLU A 82 7.53 1.62 -16.12
C GLU A 82 7.18 3.12 -16.12
N GLU A 83 7.39 3.80 -14.99
CA GLU A 83 7.23 5.25 -14.91
C GLU A 83 8.09 5.97 -15.95
N VAL A 84 7.53 7.01 -16.59
CA VAL A 84 8.28 7.91 -17.47
C VAL A 84 9.00 8.97 -16.62
N TYR A 85 10.33 8.93 -16.62
CA TYR A 85 11.20 9.77 -15.79
C TYR A 85 11.73 11.03 -16.48
N GLU A 86 11.34 11.32 -17.72
CA GLU A 86 11.82 12.51 -18.42
C GLU A 86 10.66 13.49 -18.64
N LYS A 87 10.86 14.77 -18.28
CA LYS A 87 9.79 15.78 -18.24
C LYS A 87 9.23 16.10 -19.62
N ASP A 88 10.11 16.24 -20.60
CA ASP A 88 9.77 16.71 -21.94
C ASP A 88 9.68 15.55 -22.95
N LYS A 89 9.43 14.32 -22.46
CA LYS A 89 9.21 13.13 -23.28
C LYS A 89 7.78 12.63 -23.14
N TRP A 90 7.21 12.30 -24.30
CA TRP A 90 5.86 11.79 -24.42
C TRP A 90 5.89 10.41 -25.05
N ARG A 91 5.63 9.39 -24.24
CA ARG A 91 5.48 8.01 -24.72
C ARG A 91 4.09 7.86 -25.33
N LEU A 92 3.99 8.14 -26.62
CA LEU A 92 2.79 7.91 -27.39
C LEU A 92 2.75 6.45 -27.89
N SER A 93 1.59 5.82 -27.74
CA SER A 93 1.35 4.46 -28.20
C SER A 93 -0.12 4.26 -28.55
N ILE A 94 -0.39 3.40 -29.52
CA ILE A 94 -1.71 2.83 -29.78
C ILE A 94 -1.70 1.42 -29.18
N SER A 95 -2.51 1.18 -28.16
CA SER A 95 -2.69 -0.15 -27.57
C SER A 95 -4.10 -0.67 -27.85
N GLY A 96 -4.23 -1.97 -28.00
CA GLY A 96 -5.51 -2.60 -28.21
C GLY A 96 -5.45 -4.11 -28.03
N TRP A 97 -6.59 -4.75 -28.31
CA TRP A 97 -6.74 -6.18 -28.17
C TRP A 97 -7.41 -6.77 -29.41
N PHE A 98 -6.90 -7.91 -29.86
CA PHE A 98 -7.69 -8.82 -30.69
C PHE A 98 -8.53 -9.71 -29.78
N HIS A 99 -9.81 -9.84 -30.14
CA HIS A 99 -10.77 -10.62 -29.39
C HIS A 99 -10.97 -11.99 -30.04
N ARG A 100 -11.50 -12.94 -29.27
CA ARG A 100 -12.00 -14.20 -29.82
C ARG A 100 -13.03 -13.91 -30.92
N PRO A 101 -13.06 -14.73 -31.99
CA PRO A 101 -14.09 -14.62 -33.01
C PRO A 101 -15.49 -14.57 -32.38
N GLN A 102 -16.40 -13.82 -32.99
CA GLN A 102 -17.79 -13.69 -32.60
C GLN A 102 -18.69 -14.57 -33.49
N PRO A 103 -19.95 -14.86 -33.08
CA PRO A 103 -20.87 -15.63 -33.89
C PRO A 103 -20.99 -15.07 -35.32
N GLY A 104 -20.68 -15.91 -36.32
CA GLY A 104 -20.67 -15.53 -37.73
C GLY A 104 -19.30 -15.17 -38.31
N GLU A 105 -18.26 -15.06 -37.49
CA GLU A 105 -16.88 -14.84 -37.93
C GLU A 105 -16.14 -16.16 -38.21
N GLU A 106 -15.12 -16.12 -39.07
CA GLU A 106 -14.28 -17.27 -39.38
C GLU A 106 -13.56 -17.79 -38.13
N GLY A 107 -13.60 -19.10 -37.92
CA GLY A 107 -12.98 -19.73 -36.75
C GLY A 107 -13.78 -19.60 -35.45
N TRP A 108 -14.99 -19.02 -35.48
CA TRP A 108 -15.89 -19.04 -34.33
C TRP A 108 -16.27 -20.46 -33.95
N LYS A 109 -16.17 -20.74 -32.65
CA LYS A 109 -16.66 -21.97 -32.02
C LYS A 109 -17.56 -21.56 -30.87
N GLU A 110 -18.70 -22.22 -30.75
CA GLU A 110 -19.53 -22.10 -29.56
C GLU A 110 -18.70 -22.53 -28.35
N SER A 111 -18.59 -21.66 -27.36
CA SER A 111 -17.73 -21.91 -26.20
C SER A 111 -18.23 -23.15 -25.45
N GLU A 112 -17.49 -24.26 -25.53
CA GLU A 112 -17.59 -25.30 -24.51
C GLU A 112 -17.28 -24.62 -23.17
N LYS A 113 -18.12 -24.85 -22.15
CA LYS A 113 -17.88 -24.33 -20.79
C LYS A 113 -16.60 -24.98 -20.25
N SER A 114 -15.44 -24.44 -20.61
CA SER A 114 -14.15 -24.96 -20.18
C SER A 114 -14.08 -24.87 -18.65
N GLU A 115 -13.87 -26.03 -18.02
CA GLU A 115 -13.88 -26.22 -16.57
C GLU A 115 -12.70 -25.56 -15.84
N GLU A 116 -11.68 -25.08 -16.57
CA GLU A 116 -10.54 -24.33 -16.01
C GLU A 116 -10.86 -22.84 -15.84
N LYS A 117 -11.59 -22.50 -14.78
CA LYS A 117 -11.74 -21.11 -14.32
C LYS A 117 -10.45 -20.60 -13.68
N VAL A 118 -9.40 -20.35 -14.48
CA VAL A 118 -8.31 -19.48 -14.03
C VAL A 118 -8.87 -18.06 -14.00
N LEU A 119 -9.15 -17.58 -12.78
CA LEU A 119 -9.71 -16.25 -12.54
C LEU A 119 -8.76 -15.17 -13.10
N SER A 120 -9.33 -14.11 -13.68
CA SER A 120 -8.53 -12.95 -14.09
C SER A 120 -7.90 -12.24 -12.89
N THR A 121 -6.87 -11.42 -13.10
CA THR A 121 -6.30 -10.58 -12.03
C THR A 121 -7.37 -9.75 -11.31
N LEU A 122 -8.33 -9.17 -12.04
CA LEU A 122 -9.45 -8.44 -11.43
C LEU A 122 -10.32 -9.36 -10.55
N GLN A 123 -10.63 -10.56 -11.03
CA GLN A 123 -11.39 -11.53 -10.25
C GLN A 123 -10.60 -12.04 -9.03
N ASN A 124 -9.26 -12.13 -9.13
CA ASN A 124 -8.38 -12.50 -8.02
C ASN A 124 -8.22 -11.38 -6.98
N LEU A 125 -8.23 -10.11 -7.39
CA LEU A 125 -8.26 -8.98 -6.45
C LEU A 125 -9.50 -9.04 -5.55
N HIS A 126 -10.61 -9.57 -6.06
CA HIS A 126 -11.86 -9.74 -5.33
C HIS A 126 -12.08 -11.15 -4.76
N SER A 127 -11.14 -12.09 -4.94
CA SER A 127 -11.27 -13.45 -4.43
C SER A 127 -10.59 -13.60 -3.07
N ASN A 128 -11.09 -14.51 -2.23
CA ASN A 128 -10.51 -14.84 -0.93
C ASN A 128 -9.25 -15.72 -1.04
N ILE A 129 -8.65 -15.87 -2.22
CA ILE A 129 -7.44 -16.69 -2.43
C ILE A 129 -6.24 -15.86 -1.96
N GLN A 130 -5.99 -15.88 -0.66
CA GLN A 130 -4.91 -15.16 0.03
C GLN A 130 -3.75 -16.06 0.46
N ASP A 131 -3.77 -17.35 0.12
CA ASP A 131 -2.87 -18.39 0.67
C ASP A 131 -1.36 -18.08 0.54
N TYR A 132 -1.00 -17.10 -0.29
CA TYR A 132 0.37 -16.75 -0.62
C TYR A 132 0.66 -15.25 -0.65
N ASP A 133 -0.32 -14.41 -0.29
CA ASP A 133 -0.09 -12.99 -0.14
C ASP A 133 0.84 -12.76 1.06
N GLU A 134 1.79 -11.85 0.89
CA GLU A 134 2.65 -11.37 1.96
C GLU A 134 2.47 -9.85 2.08
N PRO A 135 2.34 -9.29 3.30
CA PRO A 135 2.36 -9.97 4.61
C PRO A 135 1.13 -10.85 4.88
N ARG A 136 1.31 -11.98 5.57
CA ARG A 136 0.21 -12.87 6.00
C ARG A 136 -0.72 -12.33 7.09
N MET A 137 -0.47 -11.11 7.60
CA MET A 137 -1.28 -10.39 8.59
C MET A 137 -1.92 -11.28 9.67
N GLU A 138 -1.13 -12.08 10.37
CA GLU A 138 -1.63 -12.96 11.43
C GLU A 138 -2.03 -12.16 12.68
N PRO A 139 -3.33 -12.14 13.07
CA PRO A 139 -3.78 -11.33 14.20
C PRO A 139 -3.26 -11.85 15.54
N ARG A 140 -2.75 -10.93 16.37
CA ARG A 140 -2.34 -11.15 17.76
C ARG A 140 -3.45 -10.73 18.70
N ILE A 141 -3.59 -11.42 19.84
CA ILE A 141 -4.61 -11.09 20.84
C ILE A 141 -4.24 -9.78 21.55
N CYS A 142 -5.24 -8.91 21.74
CA CYS A 142 -5.15 -7.78 22.66
C CYS A 142 -5.15 -8.31 24.10
N SER A 143 -3.97 -8.48 24.70
CA SER A 143 -3.80 -9.08 26.03
C SER A 143 -4.11 -8.09 27.17
N ILE A 144 -5.34 -7.55 27.19
CA ILE A 144 -5.81 -6.61 28.21
C ILE A 144 -7.31 -6.73 28.45
N THR A 145 -7.73 -6.53 29.69
CA THR A 145 -9.13 -6.27 30.03
C THR A 145 -9.35 -4.77 29.99
N PHE A 146 -10.10 -4.32 28.98
CA PHE A 146 -10.39 -2.90 28.80
C PHE A 146 -11.22 -2.34 29.96
N ASN A 147 -10.95 -1.08 30.31
CA ASN A 147 -11.66 -0.36 31.36
C ASN A 147 -11.96 1.08 30.93
N ASP A 148 -13.22 1.50 30.99
CA ASP A 148 -13.65 2.84 30.60
C ASP A 148 -13.39 3.93 31.67
N GLU A 149 -13.16 3.51 32.92
CA GLU A 149 -13.06 4.42 34.06
C GLU A 149 -11.70 5.13 34.14
N PHE A 150 -11.74 6.44 34.38
CA PHE A 150 -10.54 7.21 34.71
C PHE A 150 -10.12 6.98 36.17
N ASN A 151 -9.52 5.82 36.41
CA ASN A 151 -9.09 5.34 37.73
C ASN A 151 -7.57 5.10 37.77
N GLU A 152 -7.06 4.57 38.88
CA GLU A 152 -5.62 4.26 39.02
C GLU A 152 -5.10 3.26 37.98
N PHE A 153 -5.97 2.39 37.44
CA PHE A 153 -5.60 1.47 36.37
C PHE A 153 -5.24 2.24 35.09
N LEU A 154 -6.09 3.17 34.64
CA LEU A 154 -5.77 4.00 33.49
C LEU A 154 -4.53 4.87 33.74
N LYS A 155 -4.39 5.45 34.93
CA LYS A 155 -3.20 6.24 35.29
C LYS A 155 -1.90 5.45 35.17
N GLY A 156 -1.90 4.18 35.59
CA GLY A 156 -0.74 3.29 35.42
C GLY A 156 -0.31 3.13 33.95
N HIS A 157 -1.28 2.99 33.05
CA HIS A 157 -1.01 2.94 31.60
C HIS A 157 -0.48 4.28 31.06
N LEU A 158 -1.04 5.41 31.48
CA LEU A 158 -0.58 6.74 31.06
C LEU A 158 0.85 7.03 31.52
N VAL A 159 1.25 6.56 32.71
CA VAL A 159 2.64 6.68 33.21
C VAL A 159 3.64 5.96 32.31
N TYR A 160 3.28 4.80 31.75
CA TYR A 160 4.11 4.11 30.76
C TYR A 160 4.15 4.86 29.42
N LEU A 161 2.99 5.36 28.97
CA LEU A 161 2.86 5.99 27.65
C LEU A 161 3.56 7.34 27.53
N LYS A 162 3.82 8.05 28.63
CA LYS A 162 4.49 9.37 28.64
C LYS A 162 5.88 9.35 27.97
N ASP A 163 6.54 8.20 27.97
CA ASP A 163 7.87 8.03 27.38
C ASP A 163 7.81 7.84 25.85
N TRP A 164 6.61 7.74 25.27
CA TRP A 164 6.37 7.43 23.85
C TRP A 164 5.44 8.41 23.15
N ILE A 165 4.39 8.85 23.84
CA ILE A 165 3.33 9.72 23.31
C ILE A 165 3.52 11.14 23.84
N ASN A 166 3.28 12.13 23.00
CA ASN A 166 3.25 13.53 23.38
C ASN A 166 2.27 13.75 24.56
N PRO A 167 2.73 14.35 25.68
CA PRO A 167 1.94 14.51 26.90
C PRO A 167 0.57 15.20 26.70
N VAL A 168 0.41 16.01 25.65
CA VAL A 168 -0.89 16.62 25.29
C VAL A 168 -1.97 15.56 25.09
N TYR A 169 -1.65 14.43 24.47
CA TYR A 169 -2.58 13.34 24.19
C TYR A 169 -2.81 12.39 25.38
N LEU A 170 -2.10 12.60 26.49
CA LEU A 170 -2.26 11.84 27.73
C LEU A 170 -3.04 12.63 28.80
N ASN A 171 -3.39 13.89 28.50
CA ASN A 171 -4.23 14.70 29.36
C ASN A 171 -5.70 14.24 29.26
N TYR A 172 -6.36 14.11 30.41
CA TYR A 172 -7.75 13.65 30.50
C TYR A 172 -8.73 14.47 29.65
N GLU A 173 -8.68 15.80 29.74
CA GLU A 173 -9.59 16.67 29.00
C GLU A 173 -9.41 16.50 27.49
N LYS A 174 -8.14 16.39 27.04
CA LYS A 174 -7.84 16.13 25.64
C LYS A 174 -8.35 14.77 25.19
N MET A 175 -8.17 13.72 25.99
CA MET A 175 -8.66 12.37 25.67
C MET A 175 -10.19 12.32 25.58
N ILE A 176 -10.92 13.08 26.39
CA ILE A 176 -12.38 13.23 26.26
C ILE A 176 -12.76 13.94 24.97
N GLN A 177 -12.08 15.04 24.61
CA GLN A 177 -12.32 15.73 23.34
C GLN A 177 -12.07 14.82 22.13
N LEU A 178 -11.02 14.00 22.19
CA LEU A 178 -10.73 13.01 21.15
C LEU A 178 -11.85 11.97 21.04
N ARG A 179 -12.37 11.48 22.18
CA ARG A 179 -13.51 10.57 22.19
C ARG A 179 -14.74 11.17 21.53
N GLU A 180 -15.11 12.39 21.89
CA GLU A 180 -16.26 13.08 21.29
C GLU A 180 -16.06 13.25 19.77
N THR A 181 -14.87 13.71 19.35
CA THR A 181 -14.55 13.87 17.93
C THR A 181 -14.63 12.56 17.16
N PHE A 182 -14.16 11.45 17.75
CA PHE A 182 -14.20 10.14 17.11
C PHE A 182 -15.61 9.58 17.02
N LEU A 183 -16.46 9.79 18.04
CA LEU A 183 -17.87 9.39 18.00
C LEU A 183 -18.63 10.09 16.86
N ASP A 184 -18.33 11.35 16.60
CA ASP A 184 -18.98 12.12 15.53
C ASP A 184 -18.46 11.77 14.13
N ASN A 185 -17.15 11.52 13.99
CA ASN A 185 -16.50 11.47 12.68
C ASN A 185 -15.93 10.10 12.29
N SER A 186 -15.86 9.15 13.23
CA SER A 186 -15.19 7.84 13.05
C SER A 186 -13.71 7.93 12.63
N VAL A 187 -13.12 9.13 12.75
CA VAL A 187 -11.74 9.43 12.35
C VAL A 187 -11.11 10.37 13.37
N LEU A 188 -9.84 10.14 13.71
CA LEU A 188 -8.97 11.12 14.37
C LEU A 188 -7.69 11.33 13.57
N GLU A 189 -7.19 12.57 13.61
CA GLU A 189 -5.89 12.96 13.12
C GLU A 189 -5.13 13.66 14.24
N LEU A 190 -3.96 13.12 14.60
CA LEU A 190 -3.19 13.51 15.76
C LEU A 190 -1.78 13.93 15.30
N PRO A 191 -1.58 15.21 14.95
CA PRO A 191 -0.26 15.72 14.60
C PRO A 191 0.66 15.77 15.81
N ASP A 192 1.96 15.68 15.58
CA ASP A 192 2.99 15.64 16.62
C ASP A 192 2.70 14.59 17.71
N PHE A 193 2.28 13.40 17.29
CA PHE A 193 1.78 12.34 18.16
C PHE A 193 2.84 11.79 19.13
N LEU A 194 4.03 11.48 18.61
CA LEU A 194 5.12 10.93 19.41
C LEU A 194 5.75 12.01 20.31
N GLU A 195 6.27 11.56 21.45
CA GLU A 195 7.13 12.38 22.31
C GLU A 195 8.32 12.92 21.49
N SER A 196 8.70 14.17 21.74
CA SER A 196 9.66 14.94 20.94
C SER A 196 11.03 14.29 20.77
N THR A 197 11.57 13.65 21.81
CA THR A 197 12.86 12.96 21.81
C THR A 197 12.77 11.66 21.00
N VAL A 198 11.72 10.88 21.21
CA VAL A 198 11.45 9.66 20.43
C VAL A 198 11.27 10.00 18.95
N SER A 199 10.45 11.02 18.65
CA SER A 199 10.21 11.54 17.30
C SER A 199 11.51 11.94 16.63
N SER A 200 12.32 12.79 17.27
CA SER A 200 13.59 13.27 16.71
C SER A 200 14.56 12.12 16.41
N ARG A 201 14.70 11.17 17.35
CA ARG A 201 15.55 9.99 17.16
C ARG A 201 15.12 9.13 15.98
N ILE A 202 13.83 8.92 15.79
CA ILE A 202 13.30 8.16 14.64
C ILE A 202 13.55 8.95 13.35
N LYS A 203 13.37 10.28 13.38
CA LYS A 203 13.58 11.15 12.22
C LYS A 203 15.00 11.04 11.68
N ASP A 204 15.97 11.20 12.57
CA ASP A 204 17.38 11.15 12.23
C ASP A 204 17.75 9.75 11.68
N TRP A 205 17.26 8.69 12.32
CA TRP A 205 17.49 7.32 11.86
C TRP A 205 16.90 7.05 10.45
N ILE A 206 15.68 7.51 10.16
CA ILE A 206 15.08 7.37 8.82
C ILE A 206 15.88 8.16 7.78
N ILE A 207 16.27 9.40 8.10
CA ILE A 207 17.07 10.25 7.21
C ILE A 207 18.42 9.61 6.90
N ASP A 208 19.07 9.01 7.89
CA ASP A 208 20.35 8.31 7.71
C ASP A 208 20.21 7.09 6.80
N ILE A 209 19.13 6.32 6.95
CA ILE A 209 18.82 5.21 6.03
C ILE A 209 18.62 5.71 4.61
N GLU A 210 17.77 6.72 4.42
CA GLU A 210 17.46 7.25 3.08
C GLU A 210 18.71 7.83 2.39
N LYS A 211 19.63 8.43 3.14
CA LYS A 211 20.94 8.86 2.61
C LYS A 211 21.85 7.68 2.24
N SER A 212 21.80 6.59 2.99
CA SER A 212 22.63 5.40 2.76
C SER A 212 22.08 4.47 1.66
N SER A 213 20.78 4.55 1.35
CA SER A 213 20.10 3.67 0.39
C SER A 213 20.40 3.98 -1.08
N SER A 214 21.20 5.01 -1.39
CA SER A 214 21.39 5.51 -2.76
C SER A 214 22.11 4.55 -3.74
N THR A 215 22.49 3.33 -3.35
CA THR A 215 23.31 2.47 -4.23
C THR A 215 22.87 1.03 -4.50
N HIS A 216 21.94 0.37 -3.79
CA HIS A 216 21.64 -1.04 -4.14
C HIS A 216 20.22 -1.49 -3.77
N LEU A 217 19.41 -1.86 -4.79
CA LEU A 217 18.14 -2.60 -4.65
C LEU A 217 18.25 -3.83 -3.73
N SER A 218 19.45 -4.40 -3.56
CA SER A 218 19.72 -5.62 -2.79
C SER A 218 19.92 -5.40 -1.28
N LEU A 219 20.23 -4.19 -0.82
CA LEU A 219 20.41 -3.90 0.63
C LEU A 219 19.06 -3.82 1.34
N ASP A 220 18.04 -3.34 0.64
CA ASP A 220 16.71 -3.07 1.18
C ASP A 220 15.86 -4.33 1.44
N THR A 221 16.28 -5.50 0.95
CA THR A 221 15.63 -6.80 1.23
C THR A 221 16.41 -7.65 2.22
N SER A 222 17.40 -7.07 2.90
CA SER A 222 18.11 -7.75 3.98
C SER A 222 17.23 -7.84 5.23
N SER A 223 17.41 -8.89 6.03
CA SER A 223 16.74 -9.02 7.33
C SER A 223 16.97 -7.74 8.15
N PRO A 224 15.91 -7.12 8.72
CA PRO A 224 14.58 -7.69 8.96
C PRO A 224 13.52 -7.38 7.89
N TRP A 225 13.87 -6.69 6.80
CA TRP A 225 12.92 -6.29 5.78
C TRP A 225 12.45 -7.46 4.93
N LYS A 226 11.14 -7.51 4.70
CA LYS A 226 10.48 -8.43 3.77
C LYS A 226 9.80 -7.63 2.67
N LEU A 227 9.57 -8.26 1.52
CA LEU A 227 8.89 -7.65 0.38
C LEU A 227 7.44 -8.15 0.28
N ALA A 228 6.49 -7.21 0.27
CA ALA A 228 5.09 -7.50 0.07
C ALA A 228 4.82 -7.92 -1.38
N LYS A 229 4.00 -8.95 -1.55
CA LYS A 229 3.67 -9.60 -2.82
C LYS A 229 2.27 -10.22 -2.73
N PRO A 230 1.57 -10.46 -3.85
CA PRO A 230 2.01 -10.32 -5.24
C PRO A 230 1.90 -8.89 -5.80
N LEU A 231 2.72 -8.58 -6.81
CA LEU A 231 2.81 -7.25 -7.45
C LEU A 231 1.45 -6.72 -7.93
N HIS A 232 0.63 -7.57 -8.53
CA HIS A 232 -0.69 -7.16 -9.03
C HIS A 232 -1.69 -6.79 -7.93
N LYS A 233 -1.30 -6.87 -6.64
CA LYS A 233 -2.05 -6.37 -5.47
C LYS A 233 -1.30 -5.25 -4.76
N HIS A 234 -0.02 -5.47 -4.48
CA HIS A 234 0.84 -4.54 -3.76
C HIS A 234 2.32 -4.84 -3.93
N ARG A 235 3.15 -3.84 -3.63
CA ARG A 235 4.61 -3.98 -3.46
C ARG A 235 5.06 -2.94 -2.44
N TYR A 236 5.70 -3.35 -1.37
CA TYR A 236 6.33 -2.46 -0.40
C TYR A 236 7.23 -3.28 0.52
N LEU A 237 8.18 -2.62 1.18
CA LEU A 237 8.98 -3.27 2.20
C LEU A 237 8.25 -3.19 3.54
N TYR A 238 8.32 -4.27 4.31
CA TYR A 238 7.70 -4.30 5.63
C TYR A 238 8.51 -5.08 6.67
N ILE A 239 8.23 -4.78 7.93
CA ILE A 239 8.67 -5.55 9.10
C ILE A 239 7.43 -5.84 9.94
N ASP A 240 7.10 -7.12 10.11
CA ASP A 240 5.95 -7.66 10.86
C ASP A 240 6.37 -8.40 12.14
N THR A 241 7.58 -8.97 12.14
CA THR A 241 8.21 -9.62 13.29
C THR A 241 9.31 -8.74 13.85
N PRO A 242 9.17 -8.24 15.09
CA PRO A 242 10.19 -7.39 15.65
C PRO A 242 11.35 -8.24 16.16
N ASP A 243 12.40 -8.35 15.34
CA ASP A 243 13.64 -9.02 15.71
C ASP A 243 14.52 -8.06 16.52
N SER A 244 14.70 -8.36 17.80
CA SER A 244 15.50 -7.56 18.73
C SER A 244 17.00 -7.51 18.40
N SER A 245 17.47 -8.36 17.48
CA SER A 245 18.87 -8.29 17.01
C SER A 245 19.13 -7.09 16.11
N PHE A 246 18.10 -6.54 15.47
CA PHE A 246 18.22 -5.36 14.62
C PHE A 246 17.94 -4.09 15.43
N ASN A 247 18.98 -3.28 15.64
CA ASN A 247 18.86 -2.02 16.39
C ASN A 247 18.13 -0.95 15.55
N SER A 248 16.80 -0.92 15.64
CA SER A 248 15.95 0.07 14.99
C SER A 248 15.00 0.74 15.99
N PRO A 249 14.96 2.08 16.05
CA PRO A 249 13.98 2.79 16.86
C PRO A 249 12.54 2.54 16.36
N LEU A 250 12.32 2.19 15.09
CA LEU A 250 11.00 1.81 14.58
C LEU A 250 10.55 0.44 15.12
N ILE A 251 11.46 -0.54 15.20
CA ILE A 251 11.15 -1.85 15.81
C ILE A 251 10.80 -1.66 17.28
N SER A 252 11.57 -0.82 17.98
CA SER A 252 11.28 -0.47 19.37
C SER A 252 9.91 0.20 19.52
N LEU A 253 9.55 1.13 18.63
CA LEU A 253 8.22 1.77 18.62
C LEU A 253 7.10 0.75 18.35
N LEU A 254 7.29 -0.15 17.39
CA LEU A 254 6.32 -1.21 17.09
C LEU A 254 6.09 -2.12 18.30
N GLN A 255 7.17 -2.57 18.97
CA GLN A 255 7.11 -3.44 20.14
C GLN A 255 6.52 -2.75 21.37
N ASN A 256 7.03 -1.56 21.70
CA ASN A 256 6.78 -0.92 22.99
C ASN A 256 5.62 0.08 22.96
N LEU A 257 5.12 0.44 21.78
CA LEU A 257 3.91 1.26 21.66
C LEU A 257 2.77 0.49 20.98
N PHE A 258 2.89 0.19 19.69
CA PHE A 258 1.77 -0.39 18.91
C PHE A 258 1.33 -1.78 19.39
N ASN A 259 2.26 -2.59 19.87
CA ASN A 259 1.96 -3.93 20.39
C ASN A 259 1.73 -3.94 21.92
N HIS A 260 1.89 -2.79 22.60
CA HIS A 260 1.86 -2.74 24.05
C HIS A 260 0.43 -2.53 24.59
N PRO A 261 -0.02 -3.31 25.60
CA PRO A 261 -1.37 -3.22 26.17
C PRO A 261 -1.78 -1.81 26.61
N SER A 262 -0.85 -1.02 27.16
CA SER A 262 -1.14 0.37 27.55
C SER A 262 -1.65 1.21 26.40
N PHE A 263 -1.11 1.02 25.19
CA PHE A 263 -1.55 1.77 24.03
C PHE A 263 -2.94 1.31 23.58
N HIS A 264 -3.22 0.01 23.63
CA HIS A 264 -4.56 -0.52 23.34
C HIS A 264 -5.60 0.05 24.29
N GLN A 265 -5.28 0.13 25.59
CA GLN A 265 -6.14 0.78 26.59
C GLN A 265 -6.37 2.27 26.30
N TRP A 266 -5.34 3.00 25.85
CA TRP A 266 -5.49 4.40 25.45
C TRP A 266 -6.36 4.55 24.20
N ILE A 267 -6.18 3.69 23.19
CA ILE A 267 -7.05 3.65 21.99
C ILE A 267 -8.50 3.37 22.40
N HIS A 268 -8.74 2.38 23.24
CA HIS A 268 -10.06 2.07 23.77
C HIS A 268 -10.66 3.29 24.48
N PHE A 269 -9.91 3.97 25.34
CA PHE A 269 -10.42 5.16 26.02
C PHE A 269 -10.79 6.28 25.02
N CYS A 270 -9.97 6.50 23.98
CA CYS A 270 -10.20 7.56 22.99
C CYS A 270 -11.28 7.20 21.96
N THR A 271 -11.69 5.94 21.84
CA THR A 271 -12.62 5.49 20.77
C THR A 271 -13.87 4.79 21.29
N THR A 272 -13.89 4.37 22.56
CA THR A 272 -14.85 3.45 23.20
C THR A 272 -14.87 2.03 22.60
N LEU A 273 -14.00 1.74 21.64
CA LEU A 273 -13.93 0.45 20.97
C LEU A 273 -13.11 -0.56 21.79
N THR A 274 -13.48 -1.84 21.74
CA THR A 274 -12.84 -2.93 22.50
C THR A 274 -12.25 -3.98 21.55
N PRO A 275 -11.08 -3.71 20.94
CA PRO A 275 -10.51 -4.61 19.94
C PRO A 275 -10.05 -5.92 20.57
N SER A 276 -10.38 -7.04 19.93
CA SER A 276 -10.02 -8.39 20.40
C SER A 276 -8.65 -8.84 19.91
N THR A 277 -8.34 -8.51 18.66
CA THR A 277 -7.06 -8.83 18.04
C THR A 277 -6.54 -7.65 17.24
N PHE A 278 -5.25 -7.67 16.93
CA PHE A 278 -4.61 -6.65 16.13
C PHE A 278 -3.47 -7.23 15.28
N THR A 279 -3.13 -6.52 14.23
CA THR A 279 -1.92 -6.74 13.43
C THR A 279 -1.14 -5.43 13.40
N SER A 280 0.19 -5.49 13.31
CA SER A 280 1.01 -4.28 13.23
C SER A 280 2.22 -4.54 12.36
N LEU A 281 2.59 -3.55 11.54
CA LEU A 281 3.69 -3.64 10.60
C LEU A 281 4.29 -2.26 10.32
N ILE A 282 5.61 -2.21 10.25
CA ILE A 282 6.35 -1.04 9.74
C ILE A 282 6.37 -1.17 8.21
N ARG A 283 6.12 -0.09 7.47
CA ARG A 283 6.22 -0.07 6.00
C ARG A 283 7.18 0.99 5.52
N ARG A 284 7.83 0.66 4.40
CA ARG A 284 8.58 1.59 3.57
C ARG A 284 8.15 1.41 2.12
N PHE A 285 7.74 2.50 1.50
CA PHE A 285 7.36 2.56 0.09
C PHE A 285 8.40 3.37 -0.67
N ARG A 286 9.24 2.69 -1.42
CA ARG A 286 10.36 3.27 -2.17
C ARG A 286 9.89 4.01 -3.42
N PRO A 287 10.53 5.15 -3.76
CA PRO A 287 10.33 5.84 -5.02
C PRO A 287 10.55 4.93 -6.23
N GLY A 288 9.66 5.00 -7.21
CA GLY A 288 9.75 4.25 -8.46
C GLY A 288 9.24 2.81 -8.36
N LEU A 289 8.91 2.30 -7.17
CA LEU A 289 8.68 0.87 -6.94
C LEU A 289 7.34 0.55 -6.28
N ASP A 290 7.05 1.18 -5.15
CA ASP A 290 6.14 0.59 -4.17
C ASP A 290 4.75 1.27 -4.14
N TYR A 291 3.70 0.48 -3.88
CA TYR A 291 2.28 0.84 -3.91
C TYR A 291 1.41 -0.21 -3.21
N THR A 292 0.15 0.13 -2.94
CA THR A 292 -0.93 -0.84 -2.82
C THR A 292 -2.07 -0.48 -3.79
N LEU A 293 -2.90 -1.45 -4.14
CA LEU A 293 -4.12 -1.22 -4.92
C LEU A 293 -5.34 -1.11 -4.03
N ALA A 294 -6.40 -0.49 -4.56
CA ALA A 294 -7.70 -0.39 -3.91
C ALA A 294 -8.37 -1.77 -3.89
N ILE A 295 -8.13 -2.52 -2.82
CA ILE A 295 -8.68 -3.86 -2.63
C ILE A 295 -9.79 -3.78 -1.58
N PRO A 296 -11.02 -4.25 -1.87
CA PRO A 296 -12.06 -4.29 -0.87
C PRO A 296 -11.68 -5.24 0.24
N GLN A 297 -12.01 -4.82 1.45
CA GLN A 297 -11.84 -5.65 2.63
C GLN A 297 -12.64 -6.95 2.51
N THR A 298 -12.02 -8.08 2.85
CA THR A 298 -12.68 -9.39 2.89
C THR A 298 -13.35 -9.69 4.23
N SER A 299 -12.93 -9.02 5.31
CA SER A 299 -13.60 -9.13 6.62
C SER A 299 -15.01 -8.54 6.57
N SER A 300 -15.96 -9.30 7.12
CA SER A 300 -17.36 -8.91 7.30
C SER A 300 -17.58 -7.92 8.45
N THR A 301 -16.52 -7.53 9.15
CA THR A 301 -16.58 -6.68 10.35
C THR A 301 -15.83 -5.37 10.15
N HIS A 302 -16.17 -4.35 10.94
CA HIS A 302 -15.43 -3.09 10.98
C HIS A 302 -13.97 -3.32 11.41
N ILE A 303 -13.05 -2.52 10.90
CA ILE A 303 -11.63 -2.53 11.31
C ILE A 303 -11.25 -1.12 11.75
N LEU A 304 -10.55 -1.00 12.87
CA LEU A 304 -9.93 0.26 13.25
C LEU A 304 -8.48 0.29 12.71
N ASP A 305 -8.25 1.12 11.70
CA ASP A 305 -6.93 1.35 11.13
C ASP A 305 -6.20 2.43 11.96
N LEU A 306 -4.99 2.12 12.41
CA LEU A 306 -4.04 3.03 13.04
C LEU A 306 -2.87 3.24 12.08
N ILE A 307 -2.69 4.47 11.58
CA ILE A 307 -1.61 4.80 10.65
C ILE A 307 -0.78 5.94 11.23
N LEU A 308 0.43 5.62 11.68
CA LEU A 308 1.40 6.64 12.07
C LEU A 308 2.33 6.94 10.90
N SER A 309 2.12 8.09 10.27
CA SER A 309 2.96 8.58 9.19
C SER A 309 4.29 9.10 9.75
N LEU A 310 5.40 8.57 9.27
CA LEU A 310 6.77 8.87 9.71
C LEU A 310 7.63 9.27 8.52
N THR A 311 7.06 10.07 7.61
CA THR A 311 7.74 10.48 6.37
C THR A 311 8.33 11.88 6.55
N PRO A 312 9.66 12.02 6.75
CA PRO A 312 10.26 13.27 7.24
C PRO A 312 10.45 14.33 6.17
N SER A 313 10.45 13.94 4.90
CA SER A 313 10.72 14.79 3.75
C SER A 313 10.11 14.17 2.49
N GLY A 314 10.38 14.78 1.34
CA GLY A 314 9.98 14.30 0.03
C GLY A 314 9.26 15.38 -0.77
N HIS A 315 9.42 15.32 -2.08
CA HIS A 315 8.71 16.20 -3.00
C HIS A 315 7.36 15.56 -3.34
N TRP A 316 6.39 15.63 -2.42
CA TRP A 316 5.08 15.02 -2.62
C TRP A 316 4.20 15.78 -3.62
N ASN A 317 4.53 17.06 -3.85
CA ASN A 317 3.92 17.94 -4.87
C ASN A 317 2.37 17.90 -4.84
N HIS A 318 1.79 18.16 -3.67
CA HIS A 318 0.33 18.08 -3.43
C HIS A 318 -0.29 16.75 -3.90
N GLY A 319 0.45 15.65 -3.76
CA GLY A 319 0.01 14.31 -4.14
C GLY A 319 0.31 13.91 -5.58
N GLN A 320 0.84 14.80 -6.44
CA GLN A 320 1.20 14.47 -7.82
C GLN A 320 2.26 13.37 -7.90
N ASN A 321 3.19 13.33 -6.92
CA ASN A 321 4.23 12.31 -6.85
C ASN A 321 3.81 11.07 -6.01
N GLY A 322 2.51 10.95 -5.73
CA GLY A 322 1.92 9.77 -5.10
C GLY A 322 2.20 9.64 -3.61
N GLY A 323 2.24 8.41 -3.10
CA GLY A 323 2.41 8.09 -1.68
C GLY A 323 1.23 8.48 -0.78
N TYR A 324 0.22 9.17 -1.27
CA TYR A 324 -0.96 9.48 -0.47
C TYR A 324 -1.77 8.22 -0.15
N CYS A 325 -2.35 8.23 1.04
CA CYS A 325 -3.33 7.28 1.51
C CYS A 325 -4.72 7.76 1.09
N LEU A 326 -5.52 6.89 0.48
CA LEU A 326 -6.88 7.18 0.05
C LEU A 326 -7.84 6.13 0.61
N TYR A 327 -8.94 6.59 1.20
CA TYR A 327 -10.11 5.79 1.50
C TYR A 327 -11.25 6.23 0.59
N MET A 328 -11.99 5.26 0.05
CA MET A 328 -13.10 5.55 -0.85
C MET A 328 -14.23 4.54 -0.76
N GLU A 329 -15.45 5.01 -1.03
CA GLU A 329 -16.62 4.14 -1.16
C GLU A 329 -16.52 3.26 -2.41
N PRO A 330 -16.98 2.00 -2.33
CA PRO A 330 -17.08 1.15 -3.50
C PRO A 330 -18.22 1.62 -4.43
N ASN A 331 -18.01 1.51 -5.74
CA ASN A 331 -19.06 1.58 -6.77
C ASN A 331 -19.88 2.89 -6.89
N THR A 332 -19.33 4.05 -6.54
CA THR A 332 -20.01 5.35 -6.76
C THR A 332 -19.56 6.07 -8.04
N ILE A 333 -20.51 6.61 -8.79
CA ILE A 333 -20.30 7.27 -10.11
C ILE A 333 -19.76 8.71 -9.94
N THR A 334 -19.86 9.29 -8.73
CA THR A 334 -19.41 10.66 -8.43
C THR A 334 -18.84 10.77 -7.02
N HIS A 335 -17.64 11.35 -6.88
CA HIS A 335 -16.93 11.72 -5.63
C HIS A 335 -17.01 10.69 -4.51
N SER A 336 -16.19 9.65 -4.66
CA SER A 336 -16.10 8.48 -3.77
C SER A 336 -15.10 8.64 -2.62
N THR A 337 -14.34 9.74 -2.53
CA THR A 337 -13.25 9.87 -1.55
C THR A 337 -13.80 10.19 -0.16
N LEU A 338 -13.52 9.31 0.80
CA LEU A 338 -13.87 9.46 2.21
C LEU A 338 -12.75 10.13 2.99
N LEU A 339 -11.50 9.74 2.73
CA LEU A 339 -10.32 10.28 3.38
C LEU A 339 -9.17 10.37 2.39
N TYR A 340 -8.41 11.46 2.48
CA TYR A 340 -7.20 11.68 1.71
C TYR A 340 -6.11 12.20 2.64
N SER A 341 -4.98 11.49 2.76
CA SER A 341 -3.84 11.91 3.58
C SER A 341 -2.54 11.75 2.81
N THR A 342 -1.80 12.85 2.67
CA THR A 342 -0.46 12.84 2.08
C THR A 342 0.57 12.34 3.08
N PRO A 343 1.70 11.78 2.64
CA PRO A 343 2.81 11.47 3.54
C PRO A 343 3.19 12.69 4.38
N SER A 344 3.27 12.49 5.68
CA SER A 344 3.54 13.53 6.68
C SER A 344 4.45 13.00 7.78
N TRP A 345 4.99 13.91 8.60
CA TRP A 345 5.84 13.55 9.72
C TRP A 345 5.04 13.52 11.03
N ASN A 346 5.20 12.44 11.79
CA ASN A 346 4.70 12.30 13.15
C ASN A 346 3.20 12.57 13.29
N ASN A 347 2.40 12.01 12.38
CA ASN A 347 0.95 12.18 12.37
C ASN A 347 0.27 10.82 12.50
N LEU A 348 -0.49 10.62 13.59
CA LEU A 348 -1.26 9.39 13.81
C LEU A 348 -2.71 9.59 13.37
N HIS A 349 -3.15 8.74 12.45
CA HIS A 349 -4.55 8.63 12.05
C HIS A 349 -5.21 7.41 12.71
N LEU A 350 -6.41 7.58 13.25
CA LEU A 350 -7.31 6.50 13.67
C LEU A 350 -8.53 6.54 12.75
N ILE A 351 -8.86 5.45 12.08
CA ILE A 351 -9.94 5.41 11.08
C ILE A 351 -10.75 4.15 11.30
N LEU A 352 -12.01 4.29 11.73
CA LEU A 352 -12.94 3.16 11.75
C LEU A 352 -13.47 2.93 10.34
N ARG A 353 -13.12 1.78 9.77
CA ARG A 353 -13.42 1.42 8.39
C ARG A 353 -14.50 0.36 8.34
N ASP A 354 -15.58 0.69 7.62
CA ASP A 354 -16.69 -0.22 7.35
C ASP A 354 -16.31 -1.30 6.32
N PRO A 355 -16.98 -2.48 6.38
CA PRO A 355 -16.83 -3.50 5.34
C PRO A 355 -17.10 -2.93 3.94
N GLY A 356 -16.22 -3.25 2.99
CA GLY A 356 -16.34 -2.82 1.59
C GLY A 356 -15.72 -1.46 1.26
N VAL A 357 -15.38 -0.62 2.24
CA VAL A 357 -14.59 0.59 2.01
C VAL A 357 -13.23 0.21 1.43
N LEU A 358 -12.89 0.82 0.30
CA LEU A 358 -11.61 0.61 -0.38
C LEU A 358 -10.55 1.50 0.25
N HIS A 359 -9.34 0.98 0.42
CA HIS A 359 -8.19 1.73 0.90
C HIS A 359 -6.94 1.39 0.09
N PHE A 360 -6.11 2.39 -0.23
CA PHE A 360 -4.80 2.15 -0.81
C PHE A 360 -3.78 3.28 -0.57
N ILE A 361 -2.49 2.94 -0.70
CA ILE A 361 -1.38 3.87 -0.81
C ILE A 361 -0.98 3.99 -2.28
N LYS A 362 -1.12 5.20 -2.84
CA LYS A 362 -0.74 5.45 -4.24
C LYS A 362 0.75 5.18 -4.46
N TYR A 363 1.07 4.61 -5.61
CA TYR A 363 2.43 4.45 -6.11
C TYR A 363 3.31 5.66 -5.83
N VAL A 364 4.46 5.43 -5.20
CA VAL A 364 5.43 6.47 -4.88
C VAL A 364 6.30 6.68 -6.12
N SER A 365 6.13 7.82 -6.77
CA SER A 365 6.92 8.20 -7.95
C SER A 365 8.40 8.34 -7.61
N LEU A 366 9.29 8.08 -8.56
CA LEU A 366 10.72 8.37 -8.44
C LEU A 366 10.97 9.85 -8.05
N TYR A 367 10.11 10.77 -8.50
CA TYR A 367 10.19 12.20 -8.21
C TYR A 367 9.86 12.60 -6.78
N SER A 368 9.33 11.69 -5.97
CA SER A 368 9.20 11.93 -4.53
C SER A 368 10.57 12.14 -3.86
N ASN A 369 11.65 11.60 -4.44
CA ASN A 369 13.04 11.60 -3.95
C ASN A 369 13.22 11.04 -2.53
N PHE A 370 12.18 10.48 -1.94
CA PHE A 370 12.17 10.01 -0.56
C PHE A 370 11.09 8.95 -0.41
N SER A 371 11.39 7.88 0.32
CA SER A 371 10.38 6.86 0.57
C SER A 371 9.26 7.39 1.47
N ARG A 372 8.05 6.85 1.32
CA ARG A 372 7.01 6.97 2.36
C ARG A 372 7.30 5.93 3.44
N TRP A 373 7.26 6.36 4.69
CA TRP A 373 7.42 5.52 5.87
C TRP A 373 6.18 5.64 6.77
N ASP A 374 5.67 4.51 7.24
CA ASP A 374 4.61 4.50 8.24
C ASP A 374 4.64 3.23 9.11
N ILE A 375 3.91 3.28 10.22
CA ILE A 375 3.47 2.08 10.95
C ILE A 375 1.97 1.96 10.73
N LEU A 376 1.56 0.80 10.23
CA LEU A 376 0.16 0.41 10.12
C LEU A 376 -0.16 -0.60 11.21
N SER A 377 -1.23 -0.37 11.98
CA SER A 377 -1.84 -1.39 12.81
C SER A 377 -3.33 -1.47 12.53
N ASN A 378 -3.83 -2.68 12.30
CA ASN A 378 -5.25 -2.93 12.12
C ASN A 378 -5.77 -3.64 13.37
N MET A 379 -6.80 -3.09 13.99
CA MET A 379 -7.47 -3.66 15.15
C MET A 379 -8.83 -4.23 14.75
N TYR A 380 -9.11 -5.45 15.20
CA TYR A 380 -10.29 -6.23 14.84
C TYR A 380 -11.16 -6.48 16.07
N PHE A 381 -12.45 -6.72 15.83
CA PHE A 381 -13.46 -6.90 16.87
C PHE A 381 -14.13 -8.27 16.74
N ILE A 382 -14.52 -8.87 17.86
CA ILE A 382 -15.37 -10.07 17.84
C ILE A 382 -16.78 -9.64 17.44
N THR A 383 -17.36 -10.28 16.43
CA THR A 383 -18.80 -10.22 16.18
C THR A 383 -19.51 -10.97 17.30
N SER A 384 -20.24 -10.23 18.13
CA SER A 384 -21.22 -10.79 19.06
C SER A 384 -22.36 -11.50 18.34
#